data_AF-A0A946HCA5-F1
#
_entry.id   AF-A0A946HCA5-F1
#
_cell.length_a   1.000
_cell.length_b   1.000
_cell.length_c   1.000
_cell.angle_alpha   90.00
_cell.angle_beta   90.00
_cell.angle_gamma   90.00
#
_symmetry.space_group_name_H-M   'P 1'
#
loop_
_entity.id
_entity.type
_entity.pdbx_description
1 polymer ?
#
loop_
_entity_poly.entity_id
_entity_poly.type
_entity_poly.pdbx_seq_one_letter_code
_entity_poly.pdbx_strand_id
1 'polypeptide(L)'
;MTYVFLQIVDLEPTKKNKVYIQLVVNKNMEHEHEILINALQVGNNGLTQTYEFVLNKGLCTKDCVRIDDIEQNDITLMNDAARDLEGMLFELNHVRVNPKADNSFIIKELTEALENAGVEVYNRPEEESMSVCFRPLGEITANVRFYLNNIGKLVFLSPVLKPKLTLHKNTNLRNFS
;
A
#
# COMPACT_ATOMS: atom_id res chain seq x y z
N MET A 1 11.77 -9.09 -23.32
CA MET A 1 11.86 -9.29 -21.87
C MET A 1 10.50 -8.99 -21.26
N THR A 2 9.86 -10.00 -20.68
CA THR A 2 8.45 -10.03 -20.26
C THR A 2 8.35 -9.57 -18.81
N TYR A 3 7.40 -8.68 -18.49
CA TYR A 3 7.17 -8.20 -17.13
C TYR A 3 5.91 -8.85 -16.58
N VAL A 4 5.98 -9.23 -15.31
CA VAL A 4 4.92 -9.95 -14.58
C VAL A 4 4.16 -8.93 -13.73
N PHE A 5 2.91 -8.66 -14.08
CA PHE A 5 1.94 -8.03 -13.19
C PHE A 5 0.94 -9.11 -12.75
N LEU A 6 0.54 -9.07 -11.49
CA LEU A 6 -0.57 -9.88 -10.98
C LEU A 6 -1.86 -9.21 -11.47
N GLN A 7 -2.37 -9.64 -12.62
CA GLN A 7 -3.73 -9.31 -13.04
C GLN A 7 -4.61 -10.53 -12.78
N ILE A 8 -5.69 -10.33 -12.04
CA ILE A 8 -6.67 -11.37 -11.72
C ILE A 8 -7.51 -11.59 -12.98
N VAL A 9 -7.65 -12.84 -13.40
CA VAL A 9 -8.39 -13.22 -14.60
C VAL A 9 -9.54 -14.10 -14.15
N ASP A 10 -10.77 -13.64 -14.36
CA ASP A 10 -11.95 -14.51 -14.25
C ASP A 10 -11.89 -15.56 -15.35
N LEU A 11 -11.52 -16.78 -14.99
CA LEU A 11 -11.71 -17.96 -15.84
C LEU A 11 -13.00 -18.64 -15.40
N GLU A 12 -13.85 -18.97 -16.38
CA GLU A 12 -15.21 -19.48 -16.24
C GLU A 12 -15.44 -20.49 -15.10
N PRO A 13 -16.67 -20.51 -14.52
CA PRO A 13 -16.97 -21.23 -13.30
C PRO A 13 -16.99 -22.75 -13.56
N THR A 14 -15.86 -23.42 -13.34
CA THR A 14 -15.84 -24.87 -13.18
C THR A 14 -15.58 -25.24 -11.73
N LYS A 15 -16.24 -26.32 -11.29
CA LYS A 15 -16.37 -26.80 -9.91
C LYS A 15 -15.03 -27.06 -9.22
N LYS A 16 -14.43 -25.98 -8.74
CA LYS A 16 -13.42 -25.79 -7.69
C LYS A 16 -12.84 -24.42 -8.00
N ASN A 17 -13.21 -23.39 -7.23
CA ASN A 17 -12.71 -22.03 -7.35
C ASN A 17 -11.19 -21.99 -7.05
N LYS A 18 -10.38 -22.50 -7.99
CA LYS A 18 -8.94 -22.27 -8.06
C LYS A 18 -8.76 -21.17 -9.07
N VAL A 19 -8.53 -19.96 -8.59
CA VAL A 19 -8.05 -18.86 -9.43
C VAL A 19 -6.62 -19.25 -9.84
N TYR A 20 -6.48 -19.73 -11.07
CA TYR A 20 -5.16 -19.92 -11.65
C TYR A 20 -4.61 -18.55 -12.03
N ILE A 21 -3.46 -18.18 -11.48
CA ILE A 21 -2.73 -17.00 -11.93
C ILE A 21 -2.21 -17.29 -13.33
N GLN A 22 -2.99 -16.88 -14.33
CA GLN A 22 -2.44 -16.72 -15.67
C GLN A 22 -1.72 -15.37 -15.71
N LEU A 23 -0.43 -15.42 -16.02
CA LEU A 23 0.36 -14.28 -16.47
C LEU A 23 -0.30 -13.67 -17.71
N VAL A 24 -1.31 -12.83 -17.52
CA VAL A 24 -1.96 -12.15 -18.64
C VAL A 24 -1.11 -10.95 -19.01
N VAL A 25 -0.33 -11.14 -20.07
CA VAL A 25 0.22 -10.06 -20.87
C VAL A 25 -0.96 -9.38 -21.55
N ASN A 26 -1.50 -8.34 -20.92
CA ASN A 26 -2.53 -7.54 -21.55
C ASN A 26 -1.87 -6.73 -22.68
N LYS A 27 -2.11 -7.15 -23.93
CA LYS A 27 -1.54 -6.51 -25.13
C LYS A 27 -2.16 -5.14 -25.44
N ASN A 28 -3.19 -4.73 -24.69
CA ASN A 28 -3.94 -3.49 -24.89
C ASN A 28 -4.01 -2.61 -23.62
N MET A 29 -2.92 -2.49 -22.85
CA MET A 29 -2.83 -1.41 -21.86
C MET A 29 -2.63 -0.09 -22.61
N GLU A 30 -3.73 0.54 -23.02
CA GLU A 30 -3.76 1.99 -23.12
C GLU A 30 -3.35 2.57 -21.75
N HIS A 31 -2.46 3.56 -21.80
CA HIS A 31 -1.78 4.29 -20.74
C HIS A 31 -2.59 4.65 -19.46
N GLU A 32 -3.10 3.68 -18.70
CA GLU A 32 -3.70 3.96 -17.40
C GLU A 32 -2.62 4.06 -16.32
N HIS A 33 -2.55 5.23 -15.68
CA HIS A 33 -1.68 5.51 -14.55
C HIS A 33 -2.20 4.76 -13.32
N GLU A 34 -1.60 3.61 -13.02
CA GLU A 34 -1.94 2.76 -11.88
C GLU A 34 -0.75 2.58 -10.94
N ILE A 35 -1.04 2.46 -9.65
CA ILE A 35 -0.06 2.14 -8.63
C ILE A 35 -0.56 0.96 -7.82
N LEU A 36 0.33 0.02 -7.55
CA LEU A 36 0.02 -1.15 -6.73
C LEU A 36 0.66 -0.96 -5.37
N ILE A 37 -0.14 -1.08 -4.31
CA ILE A 37 0.37 -1.09 -2.95
C ILE A 37 0.18 -2.45 -2.30
N ASN A 38 1.18 -2.89 -1.54
CA ASN A 38 1.10 -4.05 -0.67
C ASN A 38 0.95 -3.56 0.77
N ALA A 39 0.01 -4.13 1.51
CA ALA A 39 -0.22 -3.76 2.89
C ALA A 39 -0.57 -4.96 3.76
N LEU A 40 -0.24 -4.86 5.04
CA LEU A 40 -0.57 -5.83 6.05
C LEU A 40 -1.79 -5.34 6.82
N GLN A 41 -2.80 -6.19 6.97
CA GLN A 41 -3.93 -5.88 7.84
C GLN A 41 -3.46 -5.85 9.29
N VAL A 42 -3.79 -4.75 9.97
CA VAL A 42 -3.52 -4.57 11.40
C VAL A 42 -4.65 -5.25 12.18
N GLY A 43 -4.38 -6.47 12.65
CA GLY A 43 -5.30 -7.26 13.49
C GLY A 43 -4.87 -7.31 14.95
N ASN A 44 -5.84 -7.48 15.86
CA ASN A 44 -5.59 -7.58 17.30
C ASN A 44 -5.07 -8.97 17.74
N ASN A 45 -5.09 -9.96 16.84
CA ASN A 45 -5.01 -11.38 17.19
C ASN A 45 -3.73 -12.06 16.68
N GLY A 46 -2.75 -11.29 16.18
CA GLY A 46 -1.50 -11.83 15.62
C GLY A 46 -1.61 -12.49 14.24
N LEU A 47 -2.83 -12.74 13.75
CA LEU A 47 -3.08 -13.11 12.36
C LEU A 47 -3.06 -11.85 11.48
N THR A 48 -1.95 -11.64 10.80
CA THR A 48 -1.79 -10.56 9.82
C THR A 48 -2.01 -11.12 8.43
N GLN A 49 -3.04 -10.65 7.74
CA GLN A 49 -3.29 -10.97 6.34
C GLN A 49 -2.62 -9.93 5.45
N THR A 50 -2.06 -10.37 4.33
CA THR A 50 -1.44 -9.45 3.36
C THR A 50 -2.43 -9.18 2.23
N TYR A 51 -2.49 -7.92 1.79
CA TYR A 51 -3.34 -7.49 0.70
C TYR A 51 -2.51 -6.73 -0.34
N GLU A 52 -2.93 -6.86 -1.60
CA GLU A 52 -2.47 -5.98 -2.67
C GLU A 52 -3.64 -5.20 -3.24
N PHE A 53 -3.44 -3.90 -3.42
CA PHE A 53 -4.44 -2.98 -3.95
C PHE A 53 -3.90 -2.35 -5.23
N VAL A 54 -4.69 -2.40 -6.30
CA VAL A 54 -4.45 -1.62 -7.51
C VAL A 54 -5.24 -0.32 -7.37
N LEU A 55 -4.54 0.81 -7.44
CA LEU A 55 -5.15 2.12 -7.24
C LEU A 55 -5.13 2.92 -8.54
N ASN A 56 -6.19 3.69 -8.75
CA ASN A 56 -6.24 4.68 -9.80
C ASN A 56 -5.59 6.01 -9.36
N LYS A 57 -5.57 6.97 -10.30
CA LYS A 57 -5.07 8.33 -10.08
C LYS A 57 -5.70 9.11 -8.91
N GLY A 58 -6.88 8.72 -8.42
CA GLY A 58 -7.53 9.30 -7.24
C GLY A 58 -7.23 8.57 -5.93
N LEU A 59 -6.31 7.60 -5.96
CA LEU A 59 -6.02 6.66 -4.89
C LEU A 59 -7.24 5.84 -4.45
N CYS A 60 -8.17 5.61 -5.37
CA CYS A 60 -9.28 4.68 -5.18
C CYS A 60 -8.88 3.29 -5.65
N THR A 61 -9.24 2.28 -4.87
CA THR A 61 -9.05 0.87 -5.20
C THR A 61 -9.88 0.48 -6.42
N LYS A 62 -9.20 0.05 -7.50
CA LYS A 62 -9.80 -0.59 -8.67
C LYS A 62 -9.98 -2.08 -8.43
N ASP A 63 -8.90 -2.73 -7.99
CA ASP A 63 -8.85 -4.15 -7.71
C ASP A 63 -8.12 -4.41 -6.39
N CYS A 64 -8.47 -5.50 -5.72
CA CYS A 64 -7.79 -5.94 -4.52
C CYS A 64 -7.75 -7.46 -4.42
N VAL A 65 -6.64 -7.96 -3.91
CA VAL A 65 -6.49 -9.36 -3.53
C VAL A 65 -6.03 -9.49 -2.09
N ARG A 66 -6.49 -10.56 -1.44
CA ARG A 66 -5.90 -11.08 -0.22
C ARG A 66 -4.94 -12.20 -0.56
N ILE A 67 -3.74 -12.16 0.01
CA ILE A 67 -2.74 -13.21 -0.11
C ILE A 67 -2.87 -14.10 1.12
N ASP A 68 -3.35 -15.32 0.92
CA ASP A 68 -3.61 -16.30 1.98
C ASP A 68 -2.35 -17.13 2.29
N ASP A 69 -1.60 -17.53 1.25
CA ASP A 69 -0.30 -18.19 1.37
C ASP A 69 0.61 -17.77 0.21
N ILE A 70 1.75 -17.15 0.53
CA ILE A 70 2.74 -16.69 -0.45
C ILE A 70 3.48 -17.87 -1.09
N GLU A 71 3.81 -18.91 -0.32
CA GLU A 71 4.58 -20.06 -0.79
C GLU A 71 3.76 -20.94 -1.73
N GLN A 72 2.46 -21.06 -1.45
CA GLN A 72 1.51 -21.80 -2.29
C GLN A 72 0.85 -20.93 -3.35
N ASN A 73 1.10 -19.62 -3.32
CA ASN A 73 0.51 -18.64 -4.22
C ASN A 73 -1.03 -18.69 -4.19
N ASP A 74 -1.59 -18.93 -3.00
CA ASP A 74 -3.02 -18.92 -2.74
C ASP A 74 -3.47 -17.48 -2.51
N ILE A 75 -4.32 -17.01 -3.42
CA ILE A 75 -4.80 -15.63 -3.47
C ILE A 75 -6.32 -15.64 -3.61
N THR A 76 -6.99 -14.81 -2.81
CA THR A 76 -8.43 -14.58 -2.87
C THR A 76 -8.69 -13.20 -3.50
N LEU A 77 -9.42 -13.17 -4.62
CA LEU A 77 -9.94 -11.93 -5.20
C LEU A 77 -11.01 -11.32 -4.28
N MET A 78 -10.90 -10.01 -4.05
CA MET A 78 -11.91 -9.23 -3.33
C MET A 78 -12.88 -8.61 -4.34
N ASN A 79 -14.08 -9.19 -4.45
CA ASN A 79 -15.09 -8.76 -5.44
C ASN A 79 -15.57 -7.30 -5.24
N ASP A 80 -15.62 -6.84 -3.99
CA ASP A 80 -16.00 -5.46 -3.64
C ASP A 80 -15.13 -4.97 -2.48
N ALA A 81 -13.88 -4.61 -2.79
CA ALA A 81 -12.91 -4.18 -1.79
C ALA A 81 -13.37 -2.96 -0.99
N ALA A 82 -14.07 -2.02 -1.64
CA ALA A 82 -14.57 -0.81 -1.00
C ALA A 82 -15.54 -1.14 0.14
N ARG A 83 -16.44 -2.11 -0.08
CA ARG A 83 -17.41 -2.56 0.92
C ARG A 83 -16.80 -3.55 1.92
N ASP A 84 -16.09 -4.56 1.43
CA ASP A 84 -15.66 -5.71 2.24
C ASP A 84 -14.49 -5.34 3.17
N LEU A 85 -13.74 -4.29 2.84
CA LEU A 85 -12.60 -3.81 3.62
C LEU A 85 -12.80 -2.40 4.21
N GLU A 86 -14.03 -1.86 4.15
CA GLU A 86 -14.33 -0.52 4.66
C GLU A 86 -13.94 -0.40 6.14
N GLY A 87 -13.18 0.66 6.47
CA GLY A 87 -12.77 0.94 7.85
C GLY A 87 -11.75 -0.03 8.44
N MET A 88 -11.35 -1.08 7.71
CA MET A 88 -10.29 -1.99 8.14
C MET A 88 -8.94 -1.27 8.10
N LEU A 89 -8.12 -1.53 9.12
CA LEU A 89 -6.83 -0.87 9.27
C LEU A 89 -5.73 -1.68 8.60
N PHE A 90 -4.91 -1.00 7.81
CA PHE A 90 -3.77 -1.58 7.11
C PHE A 90 -2.50 -0.79 7.41
N GLU A 91 -1.37 -1.48 7.34
CA GLU A 91 -0.03 -0.92 7.40
C GLU A 91 0.64 -1.11 6.04
N LEU A 92 1.03 0.00 5.41
CA LEU A 92 1.69 0.00 4.11
C LEU A 92 3.06 -0.67 4.23
N ASN A 93 3.30 -1.65 3.36
CA ASN A 93 4.55 -2.40 3.33
C ASN A 93 5.41 -1.99 2.12
N HIS A 94 4.83 -2.03 0.91
CA HIS A 94 5.58 -1.75 -0.31
C HIS A 94 4.71 -1.13 -1.40
N VAL A 95 5.32 -0.36 -2.31
CA VAL A 95 4.66 0.32 -3.43
C VAL A 95 5.36 -0.03 -4.75
N ARG A 96 4.56 -0.41 -5.75
CA ARG A 96 5.00 -0.79 -7.12
C ARG A 96 4.29 0.07 -8.14
N VAL A 97 5.00 0.42 -9.21
CA VAL A 97 4.47 1.16 -10.36
C VAL A 97 4.85 0.44 -11.65
N ASN A 98 4.20 0.79 -12.76
CA ASN A 98 4.56 0.25 -14.07
C ASN A 98 5.77 0.99 -14.65
N PRO A 99 6.97 0.38 -14.77
CA PRO A 99 8.16 1.09 -15.26
C PRO A 99 8.09 1.48 -16.75
N LYS A 100 7.06 1.05 -17.47
CA LYS A 100 6.86 1.42 -18.88
C LYS A 100 5.86 2.56 -19.08
N ALA A 101 5.25 3.03 -18.00
CA ALA A 101 4.34 4.16 -18.01
C ALA A 101 5.00 5.36 -17.32
N ASP A 102 4.54 6.55 -17.68
CA ASP A 102 4.77 7.72 -16.85
C ASP A 102 3.93 7.59 -15.57
N ASN A 103 4.55 7.54 -14.40
CA ASN A 103 3.85 7.42 -13.11
C ASN A 103 3.94 8.69 -12.27
N SER A 104 4.49 9.76 -12.82
CA SER A 104 4.84 10.98 -12.07
C SER A 104 3.61 11.56 -11.37
N PHE A 105 2.47 11.59 -12.06
CA PHE A 105 1.22 12.08 -11.50
C PHE A 105 0.73 11.25 -10.31
N ILE A 106 0.59 9.93 -10.46
CA ILE A 106 0.02 9.08 -9.40
C ILE A 106 0.97 8.96 -8.20
N ILE A 107 2.28 8.99 -8.43
CA ILE A 107 3.26 9.03 -7.35
C ILE A 107 3.19 10.36 -6.61
N LYS A 108 3.01 11.48 -7.32
CA LYS A 108 2.80 12.79 -6.70
C LYS A 108 1.56 12.79 -5.82
N GLU A 109 0.41 12.31 -6.32
CA GLU A 109 -0.84 12.21 -5.54
C GLU A 109 -0.66 11.36 -4.27
N LEU A 110 -0.01 10.20 -4.40
CA LEU A 110 0.28 9.34 -3.25
C LEU A 110 1.19 10.04 -2.24
N THR A 111 2.23 10.73 -2.72
CA THR A 111 3.18 11.45 -1.88
C THR A 111 2.50 12.59 -1.13
N GLU A 112 1.71 13.41 -1.82
CA GLU A 112 0.94 14.51 -1.20
C GLU A 112 -0.04 13.96 -0.15
N ALA A 113 -0.69 12.83 -0.40
CA ALA A 113 -1.57 12.20 0.57
C ALA A 113 -0.83 11.73 1.84
N LEU A 114 0.40 11.23 1.70
CA LEU A 114 1.27 10.85 2.81
C LEU A 114 1.74 12.07 3.61
N GLU A 115 2.20 13.12 2.91
CA GLU A 115 2.65 14.36 3.54
C GLU A 115 1.52 15.08 4.29
N ASN A 116 0.31 15.08 3.73
CA ASN A 116 -0.88 15.63 4.39
C ASN A 116 -1.26 14.83 5.65
N ALA A 117 -0.90 13.55 5.71
CA ALA A 117 -1.01 12.75 6.93
C ALA A 117 0.18 12.99 7.88
N GLY A 118 1.15 13.84 7.56
CA GLY A 118 2.33 14.09 8.41
C GLY A 118 3.40 13.00 8.30
N VAL A 119 3.41 12.23 7.22
CA VAL A 119 4.49 11.29 6.89
C VAL A 119 5.52 12.03 6.04
N GLU A 120 6.77 12.04 6.50
CA GLU A 120 7.87 12.65 5.73
C GLU A 120 8.40 11.66 4.69
N VAL A 121 8.56 12.13 3.46
CA VAL A 121 9.02 11.34 2.32
C VAL A 121 10.32 11.95 1.77
N TYR A 122 11.42 11.23 1.93
CA TYR A 122 12.78 11.65 1.54
C TYR A 122 13.27 10.94 0.28
N ASN A 123 14.36 11.45 -0.31
CA ASN A 123 15.07 10.81 -1.41
C ASN A 123 14.14 10.45 -2.59
N ARG A 124 13.22 11.36 -2.92
CA ARG A 124 12.28 11.18 -4.02
C ARG A 124 13.07 11.09 -5.33
N PRO A 125 12.75 10.11 -6.19
CA PRO A 125 13.35 10.05 -7.51
C PRO A 125 13.00 11.30 -8.30
N GLU A 126 13.95 11.80 -9.10
CA GLU A 126 13.67 12.89 -10.04
C GLU A 126 12.61 12.44 -11.07
N GLU A 127 11.81 13.37 -11.56
CA GLU A 127 10.69 13.10 -12.48
C GLU A 127 11.13 12.28 -13.71
N GLU A 128 12.32 12.58 -14.25
CA GLU A 128 12.93 11.88 -15.38
C GLU A 128 13.34 10.42 -15.05
N SER A 129 13.57 10.11 -13.77
CA SER A 129 13.99 8.79 -13.28
C SER A 129 12.81 7.90 -12.83
N MET A 130 11.58 8.43 -12.79
CA MET A 130 10.40 7.72 -12.31
C MET A 130 9.98 6.53 -13.17
N SER A 131 10.32 6.56 -14.46
CA SER A 131 10.08 5.44 -15.38
C SER A 131 10.92 4.20 -15.05
N VAL A 132 12.07 4.35 -14.38
CA VAL A 132 13.00 3.23 -14.11
C VAL A 132 13.18 2.95 -12.61
N CYS A 133 12.41 3.63 -11.76
CA CYS A 133 12.67 3.62 -10.32
C CYS A 133 12.19 2.36 -9.60
N PHE A 134 13.11 1.70 -8.88
CA PHE A 134 12.84 0.56 -8.01
C PHE A 134 12.27 0.94 -6.63
N ARG A 135 12.26 2.24 -6.29
CA ARG A 135 11.68 2.81 -5.06
C ARG A 135 10.89 4.07 -5.39
N PRO A 136 9.67 3.93 -5.95
CA PRO A 136 8.92 5.06 -6.50
C PRO A 136 8.60 6.15 -5.46
N LEU A 137 8.47 5.79 -4.19
CA LEU A 137 8.21 6.74 -3.09
C LEU A 137 9.48 7.25 -2.38
N GLY A 138 10.68 6.78 -2.70
CA GLY A 138 11.85 7.09 -1.87
C GLY A 138 11.80 6.42 -0.49
N GLU A 139 12.20 7.15 0.56
CA GLU A 139 12.26 6.67 1.95
C GLU A 139 11.22 7.35 2.84
N ILE A 140 10.47 6.55 3.61
CA ILE A 140 9.42 7.02 4.55
C ILE A 140 9.90 6.89 6.00
N THR A 141 9.58 7.88 6.85
CA THR A 141 10.09 7.97 8.23
C THR A 141 9.35 7.13 9.27
N ALA A 142 8.19 6.62 8.92
CA ALA A 142 7.29 5.97 9.86
C ALA A 142 6.49 4.86 9.17
N ASN A 143 5.99 3.91 9.97
CA ASN A 143 4.99 2.96 9.51
C ASN A 143 3.73 3.74 9.13
N VAL A 144 3.35 3.65 7.87
CA VAL A 144 2.17 4.33 7.33
C VAL A 144 0.96 3.43 7.51
N ARG A 145 -0.06 3.95 8.17
CA ARG A 145 -1.33 3.24 8.32
C ARG A 145 -2.44 3.92 7.54
N PHE A 146 -3.36 3.14 7.02
CA PHE A 146 -4.51 3.65 6.28
C PHE A 146 -5.71 2.73 6.44
N TYR A 147 -6.88 3.24 6.05
CA TYR A 147 -8.09 2.46 5.85
C TYR A 147 -8.75 2.83 4.52
N LEU A 148 -9.68 2.01 4.05
CA LEU A 148 -10.55 2.33 2.92
C LEU A 148 -11.83 2.99 3.41
N ASN A 149 -12.20 4.12 2.82
CA ASN A 149 -13.51 4.72 3.06
C ASN A 149 -14.61 4.02 2.21
N ASN A 150 -15.85 4.46 2.38
CA ASN A 150 -17.03 3.92 1.70
C ASN A 150 -17.02 3.99 0.16
N ILE A 151 -16.10 4.72 -0.46
CA ILE A 151 -15.91 4.75 -1.92
C ILE A 151 -14.64 4.01 -2.38
N GLY A 152 -13.99 3.27 -1.47
CA GLY A 152 -12.74 2.55 -1.74
C GLY A 152 -11.53 3.46 -1.89
N LYS A 153 -11.58 4.71 -1.41
CA LYS A 153 -10.43 5.61 -1.39
C LYS A 153 -9.58 5.35 -0.15
N LEU A 154 -8.26 5.32 -0.35
CA LEU A 154 -7.31 5.22 0.76
C LEU A 154 -7.30 6.51 1.58
N VAL A 155 -7.41 6.35 2.90
CA VAL A 155 -7.29 7.43 3.87
C VAL A 155 -6.11 7.13 4.78
N PHE A 156 -5.02 7.88 4.62
CA PHE A 156 -3.82 7.75 5.44
C PHE A 156 -4.02 8.38 6.81
N LEU A 157 -3.49 7.71 7.83
CA LEU A 157 -3.54 8.15 9.22
C LEU A 157 -2.21 8.79 9.61
N SER A 158 -2.30 9.81 10.46
CA SER A 158 -1.10 10.44 10.99
C SER A 158 -0.25 9.45 11.78
N PRO A 159 1.08 9.49 11.62
CA PRO A 159 1.97 8.71 12.47
C PRO A 159 1.73 9.12 13.92
N VAL A 160 1.70 8.14 14.82
CA VAL A 160 1.57 8.38 16.25
C VAL A 160 2.83 9.12 16.69
N LEU A 161 2.69 10.37 17.13
CA LEU A 161 3.75 11.09 17.82
C LEU A 161 4.19 10.26 19.01
N LYS A 162 5.36 9.60 18.92
CA LYS A 162 5.94 8.92 20.08
C LYS A 162 6.12 9.96 21.18
N PRO A 163 5.51 9.81 22.36
CA PRO A 163 5.74 10.75 23.44
C PRO A 163 7.24 10.77 23.74
N LYS A 164 7.86 11.95 23.64
CA LYS A 164 9.25 12.12 24.09
C LYS A 164 9.27 11.91 25.61
N LEU A 165 10.03 10.91 26.06
CA LEU A 165 10.34 10.74 27.47
C LEU A 165 11.23 11.90 27.92
N THR A 166 10.64 12.92 28.54
CA THR A 166 11.38 13.99 29.19
C THR A 166 11.77 13.52 30.59
N LEU A 167 13.03 13.16 30.79
CA LEU A 167 13.58 12.88 32.12
C LEU A 167 13.69 14.19 32.90
N HIS A 168 12.70 14.48 33.75
CA HIS A 168 12.84 15.53 34.76
C HIS A 168 13.86 15.08 35.80
N LYS A 169 15.04 15.71 35.82
CA LYS A 169 15.97 15.58 36.95
C LYS A 169 15.29 16.16 38.18
N ASN A 170 14.89 15.29 39.10
CA ASN A 170 14.43 15.69 40.43
C ASN A 170 15.63 16.21 41.23
N THR A 171 15.95 17.49 41.10
CA THR A 171 16.89 18.19 41.99
C THR A 171 16.21 18.46 43.32
N ASN A 172 16.10 17.42 44.15
CA ASN A 172 15.86 17.54 45.58
C ASN A 172 16.91 16.70 46.32
N LEU A 173 18.17 17.12 46.21
CA LEU A 173 19.18 16.78 47.21
C LEU A 173 18.95 17.72 48.40
N ARG A 174 18.16 17.25 49.37
CA ARG A 174 18.15 17.85 50.71
C ARG A 174 19.51 17.56 51.33
N ASN A 175 20.31 18.60 51.49
CA ASN A 175 21.45 18.60 52.39
C ASN A 175 20.93 18.33 53.81
N PHE A 176 21.16 17.13 54.31
CA PHE A 176 21.11 16.86 55.74
C PHE A 176 22.52 17.15 56.29
N SER A 177 22.64 18.35 56.86
CA SER A 177 23.69 18.76 57.79
C SER A 177 23.64 17.95 59.08
#